data_AF-A0A1F5WGA1-F1
#
_entry.id   AF-A0A1F5WGA1-F1
#
_cell.length_a   1.000
_cell.length_b   1.000
_cell.length_c   1.000
_cell.angle_alpha   90.00
_cell.angle_beta   90.00
_cell.angle_gamma   90.00
#
_symmetry.space_group_name_H-M   'P 1'
#
loop_
_entity.id
_entity.type
_entity.pdbx_description
1 polymer ?
#
loop_
_entity_poly.entity_id
_entity_poly.type
_entity_poly.pdbx_seq_one_letter_code
_entity_poly.pdbx_strand_id
1 'polypeptide(L)'
;MEPTNTKEPVGTSLKFWAPIIISSLLVLSSFLVYSNFNLSAQASAPLESYDIPGIQNPKALYIRWNYAYVGTAKDDGASPEFFIFNISDPTNIVLAGSFNVEADINAIYEENDVAYLATSRDNKELIMLNVKNKSAPVEIGNYNTPSGNNALSVYAVADKVFLGTQNYLAGNEFYILHASSSAPVTFLGSYDVSSSVNDIDVNGDYAYLATLQGSREFLILNISNPSAITLKAPINVAGTTEANGVAYSNGKLYGVTNNNGSNPDFFIWEFSDTTPLRILGSYDIGTQNSDVYAYGDYMYVSTSNSAGNVYEINVADPSTPAVRLAYLAGAPVNGIAIKDSLAHIITNAVEYQIAFLGSNQEPMLQDINGDGLVTISCLGDSNTGQIPATTTLKSWCTILGEVTVSSTNGVWRTTSRAAAGADLMRYGMTQLAAALEDDKADAIVSAFGGWDMTFLTATSSSGQYTWSNIMNEYKRMQAAAQSYGAEFFVVLHTAVTTQDSFSIQLNNNTLDFHNRLLHTFPRALVIDFFSPVVRPDDYFDHVHLNQSGHNKAGQEAIHETYNYSSIAKRLIR
;
A
#
# COMPACT_ATOMS: atom_id res chain seq x y z
N MET A 1 54.54 51.11 -39.19
CA MET A 1 54.70 51.64 -37.82
C MET A 1 53.31 51.98 -37.31
N GLU A 2 52.88 51.33 -36.24
CA GLU A 2 51.81 51.83 -35.34
C GLU A 2 52.21 53.18 -34.71
N PRO A 3 51.33 54.00 -34.03
CA PRO A 3 50.25 53.55 -33.11
C PRO A 3 48.96 54.43 -32.91
N THR A 4 47.94 53.81 -32.29
CA THR A 4 47.02 54.19 -31.16
C THR A 4 45.98 55.34 -31.12
N ASN A 5 44.77 54.95 -30.64
CA ASN A 5 43.86 55.47 -29.56
C ASN A 5 42.76 56.56 -29.74
N THR A 6 41.49 56.08 -29.76
CA THR A 6 40.21 56.38 -29.02
C THR A 6 39.83 57.76 -28.42
N LYS A 7 38.53 58.15 -28.57
CA LYS A 7 37.61 58.71 -27.52
C LYS A 7 36.15 58.96 -28.01
N GLU A 8 35.13 58.63 -27.19
CA GLU A 8 33.70 59.08 -27.27
C GLU A 8 33.44 60.37 -26.44
N PRO A 9 32.22 61.01 -26.46
CA PRO A 9 31.26 60.82 -25.33
C PRO A 9 29.71 61.06 -25.55
N VAL A 10 28.97 60.68 -24.48
CA VAL A 10 27.55 60.69 -23.98
C VAL A 10 26.63 61.95 -24.14
N GLY A 11 25.28 61.74 -24.12
CA GLY A 11 24.24 62.75 -23.76
C GLY A 11 22.83 62.18 -23.38
N THR A 12 22.09 62.87 -22.49
CA THR A 12 20.94 62.45 -21.62
C THR A 12 19.52 63.01 -21.95
N SER A 13 18.42 62.43 -21.43
CA SER A 13 17.24 63.05 -20.69
C SER A 13 15.79 62.55 -21.00
N LEU A 14 14.82 62.97 -20.14
CA LEU A 14 13.56 62.33 -19.66
C LEU A 14 12.20 62.76 -20.31
N LYS A 15 11.24 61.79 -20.32
CA LYS A 15 9.77 61.75 -19.96
C LYS A 15 8.61 62.57 -20.63
N PHE A 16 7.48 61.81 -20.77
CA PHE A 16 6.01 62.08 -20.64
C PHE A 16 5.13 62.35 -21.88
N TRP A 17 4.17 61.45 -22.16
CA TRP A 17 2.67 61.59 -22.12
C TRP A 17 1.99 60.38 -22.82
N ALA A 18 1.09 59.67 -22.13
CA ALA A 18 0.16 58.64 -22.64
C ALA A 18 -1.18 59.32 -23.09
N PRO A 19 -2.21 58.70 -23.75
CA PRO A 19 -2.64 57.28 -23.62
C PRO A 19 -3.39 56.61 -24.84
N ILE A 20 -3.80 55.33 -24.64
CA ILE A 20 -4.86 54.52 -25.31
C ILE A 20 -4.62 54.19 -26.81
N ILE A 21 -4.48 52.94 -27.29
CA ILE A 21 -5.47 51.85 -27.40
C ILE A 21 -4.69 50.55 -27.70
N ILE A 22 -4.84 49.47 -26.91
CA ILE A 22 -4.76 48.10 -27.43
C ILE A 22 -5.86 47.28 -26.75
N SER A 23 -6.84 46.90 -27.56
CA SER A 23 -7.90 45.96 -27.25
C SER A 23 -7.35 44.52 -27.18
N SER A 24 -7.61 43.88 -26.03
CA SER A 24 -8.18 42.52 -25.93
C SER A 24 -7.46 41.38 -26.63
N LEU A 25 -6.58 40.66 -25.92
CA LEU A 25 -6.46 39.20 -25.98
C LEU A 25 -5.53 38.70 -24.85
N LEU A 26 -6.12 38.39 -23.69
CA LEU A 26 -5.47 37.63 -22.62
C LEU A 26 -6.55 36.76 -21.96
N VAL A 27 -6.84 35.63 -22.62
CA VAL A 27 -7.31 34.44 -21.90
C VAL A 27 -6.03 33.76 -21.45
N LEU A 28 -5.59 34.07 -20.23
CA LEU A 28 -4.53 33.32 -19.55
C LEU A 28 -5.10 31.93 -19.25
N SER A 29 -4.68 30.95 -20.03
CA SER A 29 -4.72 29.55 -19.63
C SER A 29 -3.78 29.39 -18.43
N SER A 30 -4.36 29.14 -17.27
CA SER A 30 -3.66 28.55 -16.13
C SER A 30 -3.26 27.12 -16.48
N PHE A 31 -2.20 26.96 -17.27
CA PHE A 31 -1.46 25.71 -17.32
C PHE A 31 -0.69 25.60 -16.01
N LEU A 32 -1.19 24.75 -15.11
CA LEU A 32 -0.41 24.17 -14.03
C LEU A 32 0.82 23.52 -14.67
N VAL A 33 1.99 24.14 -14.46
CA VAL A 33 3.27 23.47 -14.63
C VAL A 33 3.36 22.47 -13.49
N TYR A 34 2.92 21.22 -13.72
CA TYR A 34 3.39 20.10 -12.91
C TYR A 34 4.89 19.98 -13.17
N SER A 35 5.71 20.59 -12.31
CA SER A 35 7.13 20.27 -12.29
C SER A 35 7.26 18.81 -11.85
N ASN A 36 7.62 17.93 -12.77
CA ASN A 36 8.11 16.58 -12.46
C ASN A 36 9.31 16.75 -11.52
N PHE A 37 9.06 16.62 -10.22
CA PHE A 37 10.14 16.38 -9.27
C PHE A 37 10.70 15.01 -9.63
N ASN A 38 11.91 14.99 -10.20
CA ASN A 38 12.70 13.76 -10.27
C ASN A 38 13.03 13.36 -8.82
N LEU A 39 12.17 12.53 -8.24
CA LEU A 39 12.48 11.83 -7.02
C LEU A 39 13.58 10.83 -7.36
N SER A 40 14.82 11.12 -6.98
CA SER A 40 15.91 10.16 -7.16
C SER A 40 15.64 8.96 -6.25
N ALA A 41 15.56 7.77 -6.84
CA ALA A 41 15.41 6.53 -6.07
C ALA A 41 16.55 6.43 -5.03
N GLN A 42 16.20 6.07 -3.81
CA GLN A 42 17.14 6.07 -2.69
C GLN A 42 17.50 4.64 -2.32
N ALA A 43 18.81 4.36 -2.22
CA ALA A 43 19.31 3.09 -1.73
C ALA A 43 19.26 3.10 -0.19
N SER A 44 18.40 2.27 0.39
CA SER A 44 18.46 1.89 1.80
C SER A 44 18.72 0.39 1.90
N ALA A 45 19.58 0.00 2.85
CA ALA A 45 19.71 -1.41 3.19
C ALA A 45 18.35 -1.96 3.64
N PRO A 46 18.00 -3.21 3.27
CA PRO A 46 16.81 -3.84 3.82
C PRO A 46 16.91 -3.89 5.35
N LEU A 47 15.75 -3.92 6.03
CA LEU A 47 15.65 -4.14 7.47
C LEU A 47 16.25 -5.50 7.83
N GLU A 48 15.91 -6.52 7.03
CA GLU A 48 16.43 -7.87 7.15
C GLU A 48 16.35 -8.55 5.77
N SER A 49 17.27 -9.48 5.51
CA SER A 49 17.35 -10.21 4.25
C SER A 49 17.71 -11.66 4.51
N TYR A 50 17.05 -12.58 3.81
CA TYR A 50 17.36 -14.00 3.83
C TYR A 50 17.79 -14.43 2.42
N ASP A 51 19.06 -14.81 2.31
CA ASP A 51 19.67 -15.40 1.11
C ASP A 51 19.76 -16.92 1.31
N ILE A 52 19.23 -17.70 0.36
CA ILE A 52 19.29 -19.16 0.40
C ILE A 52 20.46 -19.63 -0.48
N PRO A 53 21.57 -20.14 0.10
CA PRO A 53 22.77 -20.42 -0.67
C PRO A 53 22.55 -21.41 -1.82
N GLY A 54 22.91 -20.98 -3.04
CA GLY A 54 22.85 -21.81 -4.24
C GLY A 54 21.48 -21.84 -4.92
N ILE A 55 20.47 -21.23 -4.31
CA ILE A 55 19.19 -20.98 -4.95
C ILE A 55 19.27 -19.61 -5.59
N GLN A 56 18.71 -19.48 -6.79
CA GLN A 56 18.70 -18.24 -7.54
C GLN A 56 17.34 -18.06 -8.20
N ASN A 57 16.93 -16.81 -8.38
CA ASN A 57 15.72 -16.41 -9.11
C ASN A 57 14.40 -16.77 -8.39
N PRO A 58 14.09 -16.11 -7.26
CA PRO A 58 12.74 -16.14 -6.71
C PRO A 58 11.76 -15.55 -7.74
N LYS A 59 10.62 -16.21 -7.97
CA LYS A 59 9.63 -15.84 -8.99
C LYS A 59 8.30 -15.42 -8.38
N ALA A 60 7.95 -15.97 -7.23
CA ALA A 60 6.65 -15.76 -6.60
C ALA A 60 6.82 -15.40 -5.13
N LEU A 61 6.04 -14.42 -4.68
CA LEU A 61 5.94 -14.02 -3.28
C LEU A 61 4.46 -13.96 -2.89
N TYR A 62 4.11 -14.58 -1.76
CA TYR A 62 2.82 -14.38 -1.14
C TYR A 62 2.99 -14.21 0.37
N ILE A 63 2.31 -13.22 0.95
CA ILE A 63 2.35 -12.94 2.39
C ILE A 63 0.99 -13.23 3.00
N ARG A 64 0.98 -14.03 4.06
CA ARG A 64 -0.24 -14.24 4.86
C ARG A 64 0.08 -14.42 6.32
N TRP A 65 -0.59 -13.60 7.14
CA TRP A 65 -0.35 -13.52 8.58
C TRP A 65 1.13 -13.29 8.87
N ASN A 66 1.76 -14.19 9.62
CA ASN A 66 3.17 -14.10 10.01
C ASN A 66 4.08 -14.94 9.11
N TYR A 67 3.63 -15.31 7.91
CA TYR A 67 4.40 -16.14 7.01
C TYR A 67 4.53 -15.52 5.63
N ALA A 68 5.74 -15.65 5.07
CA ALA A 68 6.02 -15.42 3.66
C ALA A 68 6.23 -16.74 2.96
N TYR A 69 5.59 -16.88 1.80
CA TYR A 69 5.73 -18.02 0.92
C TYR A 69 6.48 -17.56 -0.32
N VAL A 70 7.63 -18.15 -0.57
CA VAL A 70 8.49 -17.79 -1.69
C VAL A 70 8.63 -19.00 -2.60
N GLY A 71 8.41 -18.77 -3.89
CA GLY A 71 8.58 -19.76 -4.94
C GLY A 71 9.74 -19.36 -5.84
N THR A 72 10.55 -20.31 -6.26
CA THR A 72 11.72 -20.06 -7.11
C THR A 72 11.60 -20.73 -8.48
N ALA A 73 12.50 -20.37 -9.38
CA ALA A 73 12.80 -21.22 -10.52
C ALA A 73 13.30 -22.58 -10.04
N LYS A 74 13.04 -23.62 -10.83
CA LYS A 74 13.65 -24.93 -10.61
C LYS A 74 15.16 -24.82 -10.77
N ASP A 75 15.88 -25.35 -9.80
CA ASP A 75 17.31 -25.62 -9.91
C ASP A 75 17.53 -27.09 -10.33
N ASP A 76 18.61 -27.36 -11.06
CA ASP A 76 18.98 -28.74 -11.44
C ASP A 76 19.55 -29.54 -10.25
N GLY A 77 19.84 -28.85 -9.13
CA GLY A 77 20.10 -29.46 -7.83
C GLY A 77 18.82 -29.98 -7.17
N ALA A 78 18.92 -30.97 -6.28
CA ALA A 78 17.77 -31.47 -5.50
C ALA A 78 17.28 -30.48 -4.40
N SER A 79 17.47 -29.18 -4.63
CA SER A 79 17.05 -28.09 -3.77
C SER A 79 15.52 -27.93 -3.86
N PRO A 80 14.84 -27.56 -2.77
CA PRO A 80 13.42 -27.25 -2.83
C PRO A 80 13.17 -25.93 -3.60
N GLU A 81 11.99 -25.78 -4.22
CA GLU A 81 11.59 -24.51 -4.87
C GLU A 81 10.56 -23.71 -4.06
N PHE A 82 9.89 -24.33 -3.09
CA PHE A 82 8.92 -23.67 -2.22
C PHE A 82 9.50 -23.46 -0.83
N PHE A 83 9.45 -22.23 -0.33
CA PHE A 83 9.96 -21.83 0.97
C PHE A 83 8.89 -21.13 1.79
N ILE A 84 8.88 -21.41 3.10
CA ILE A 84 8.05 -20.73 4.07
C ILE A 84 8.96 -20.04 5.08
N PHE A 85 8.85 -18.73 5.20
CA PHE A 85 9.55 -17.94 6.21
C PHE A 85 8.58 -17.49 7.29
N ASN A 86 8.95 -17.66 8.55
CA ASN A 86 8.31 -16.97 9.67
C ASN A 86 8.84 -15.53 9.73
N ILE A 87 7.90 -14.59 9.66
CA ILE A 87 8.11 -13.13 9.67
C ILE A 87 7.30 -12.45 10.77
N SER A 88 7.02 -13.16 11.87
CA SER A 88 6.40 -12.56 13.06
C SER A 88 7.26 -11.45 13.66
N ASP A 89 8.58 -11.55 13.49
CA ASP A 89 9.55 -10.51 13.82
C ASP A 89 10.19 -10.02 12.50
N PRO A 90 9.89 -8.80 12.03
CA PRO A 90 10.42 -8.29 10.77
C PRO A 90 11.93 -8.02 10.81
N THR A 91 12.55 -8.04 11.98
CA THR A 91 14.01 -7.91 12.17
C THR A 91 14.72 -9.26 12.26
N ASN A 92 13.99 -10.37 12.12
CA ASN A 92 14.55 -11.70 12.20
C ASN A 92 13.73 -12.70 11.36
N ILE A 93 14.13 -12.85 10.10
CA ILE A 93 13.50 -13.79 9.17
C ILE A 93 13.99 -15.21 9.49
N VAL A 94 13.06 -16.14 9.73
CA VAL A 94 13.39 -17.54 10.02
C VAL A 94 12.79 -18.47 8.98
N LEU A 95 13.61 -19.29 8.32
CA LEU A 95 13.11 -20.36 7.45
C LEU A 95 12.33 -21.39 8.28
N ALA A 96 11.01 -21.43 8.09
CA ALA A 96 10.09 -22.28 8.81
C ALA A 96 9.97 -23.68 8.19
N GLY A 97 10.08 -23.79 6.87
CA GLY A 97 10.08 -25.05 6.13
C GLY A 97 10.17 -24.86 4.63
N SER A 98 10.24 -25.97 3.89
CA SER A 98 10.35 -25.96 2.44
C SER A 98 9.75 -27.23 1.81
N PHE A 99 9.51 -27.18 0.50
CA PHE A 99 8.99 -28.31 -0.27
C PHE A 99 9.60 -28.32 -1.68
N ASN A 100 9.99 -29.51 -2.16
CA ASN A 100 10.51 -29.69 -3.52
C ASN A 100 9.35 -29.96 -4.48
N VAL A 101 9.15 -29.06 -5.44
CA VAL A 101 8.07 -29.08 -6.42
C VAL A 101 8.52 -29.73 -7.74
N GLU A 102 9.83 -29.73 -8.00
CA GLU A 102 10.49 -30.22 -9.21
C GLU A 102 10.14 -29.44 -10.50
N ALA A 103 9.68 -28.19 -10.34
CA ALA A 103 9.29 -27.26 -11.40
C ALA A 103 9.34 -25.80 -10.89
N ASP A 104 9.32 -24.84 -11.81
CA ASP A 104 9.24 -23.42 -11.45
C ASP A 104 7.91 -23.16 -10.74
N ILE A 105 7.94 -22.29 -9.72
CA ILE A 105 6.76 -21.77 -9.07
C ILE A 105 6.57 -20.33 -9.54
N ASN A 106 5.63 -20.12 -10.46
CA ASN A 106 5.41 -18.82 -11.11
C ASN A 106 4.52 -17.88 -10.30
N ALA A 107 3.58 -18.43 -9.54
CA ALA A 107 2.74 -17.66 -8.62
C ALA A 107 2.31 -18.53 -7.43
N ILE A 108 2.05 -17.88 -6.30
CA ILE A 108 1.59 -18.49 -5.07
C ILE A 108 0.37 -17.72 -4.57
N TYR A 109 -0.63 -18.45 -4.12
CA TYR A 109 -1.70 -17.91 -3.28
C TYR A 109 -1.91 -18.83 -2.09
N GLU A 110 -2.06 -18.32 -0.87
CA GLU A 110 -2.37 -19.15 0.30
C GLU A 110 -3.71 -18.77 0.91
N GLU A 111 -4.57 -19.79 1.07
CA GLU A 111 -5.81 -19.64 1.80
C GLU A 111 -6.09 -20.84 2.71
N ASN A 112 -6.43 -20.53 3.97
CA ASN A 112 -6.83 -21.49 4.99
C ASN A 112 -5.84 -22.65 5.18
N ASP A 113 -4.55 -22.32 5.31
CA ASP A 113 -3.43 -23.27 5.43
C ASP A 113 -3.23 -24.16 4.19
N VAL A 114 -3.72 -23.74 3.02
CA VAL A 114 -3.46 -24.38 1.73
C VAL A 114 -2.77 -23.40 0.79
N ALA A 115 -1.55 -23.70 0.38
CA ALA A 115 -0.84 -22.95 -0.65
C ALA A 115 -1.16 -23.55 -2.03
N TYR A 116 -1.63 -22.71 -2.94
CA TYR A 116 -1.90 -22.99 -4.34
C TYR A 116 -0.75 -22.45 -5.16
N LEU A 117 -0.14 -23.31 -5.97
CA LEU A 117 1.04 -23.00 -6.76
C LEU A 117 0.70 -23.09 -8.24
N ALA A 118 0.92 -22.01 -8.98
CA ALA A 118 1.02 -22.05 -10.43
C ALA A 118 2.42 -22.52 -10.83
N THR A 119 2.53 -23.64 -11.54
CA THR A 119 3.83 -24.26 -11.84
C THR A 119 4.08 -24.49 -13.33
N SER A 120 5.36 -24.64 -13.69
CA SER A 120 5.78 -25.08 -15.02
C SER A 120 5.81 -26.61 -15.19
N ARG A 121 5.14 -27.35 -14.31
CA ARG A 121 5.14 -28.81 -14.35
C ARG A 121 4.08 -29.30 -15.33
N ASP A 122 4.49 -29.81 -16.49
CA ASP A 122 3.65 -30.31 -17.61
C ASP A 122 2.47 -31.26 -17.27
N ASN A 123 2.39 -31.77 -16.04
CA ASN A 123 1.31 -32.63 -15.58
C ASN A 123 0.66 -32.20 -14.27
N LYS A 124 1.01 -31.01 -13.76
CA LYS A 124 0.55 -30.44 -12.49
C LYS A 124 0.68 -28.91 -12.52
N GLU A 125 0.10 -28.25 -13.52
CA GLU A 125 0.16 -26.79 -13.61
C GLU A 125 -0.39 -26.10 -12.36
N LEU A 126 -1.36 -26.72 -11.66
CA LEU A 126 -1.71 -26.35 -10.29
C LEU A 126 -1.23 -27.44 -9.32
N ILE A 127 -0.56 -27.03 -8.25
CA ILE A 127 -0.24 -27.88 -7.08
C ILE A 127 -0.85 -27.25 -5.82
N MET A 128 -1.44 -28.08 -4.96
CA MET A 128 -1.96 -27.70 -3.64
C MET A 128 -1.09 -28.31 -2.55
N LEU A 129 -0.54 -27.47 -1.68
CA LEU A 129 0.21 -27.88 -0.51
C LEU A 129 -0.57 -27.55 0.77
N ASN A 130 -0.78 -28.52 1.64
CA ASN A 130 -1.14 -28.26 3.03
C ASN A 130 0.07 -27.69 3.76
N VAL A 131 -0.05 -26.45 4.22
CA VAL A 131 1.00 -25.72 4.93
C VAL A 131 0.66 -25.49 6.40
N LYS A 132 -0.34 -26.18 6.96
CA LYS A 132 -0.72 -26.05 8.38
C LYS A 132 0.47 -26.30 9.30
N ASN A 133 1.19 -27.40 9.05
CA ASN A 133 2.52 -27.59 9.62
C ASN A 133 3.56 -26.94 8.72
N LYS A 134 3.97 -25.72 9.07
CA LYS A 134 4.90 -24.89 8.29
C LYS A 134 6.26 -25.57 8.07
N SER A 135 6.67 -26.47 8.97
CA SER A 135 7.93 -27.22 8.87
C SER A 135 7.90 -28.45 7.98
N ALA A 136 6.71 -28.92 7.62
CA ALA A 136 6.52 -30.08 6.75
C ALA A 136 5.29 -29.88 5.86
N PRO A 137 5.40 -29.03 4.81
CA PRO A 137 4.36 -28.93 3.80
C PRO A 137 4.12 -30.28 3.12
N VAL A 138 2.87 -30.56 2.72
CA VAL A 138 2.50 -31.82 2.07
C VAL A 138 1.62 -31.54 0.86
N GLU A 139 1.94 -32.12 -0.30
CA GLU A 139 1.04 -32.08 -1.46
C GLU A 139 -0.26 -32.82 -1.13
N ILE A 140 -1.39 -32.11 -1.26
CA ILE A 140 -2.75 -32.64 -1.00
C ILE A 140 -3.60 -32.71 -2.27
N GLY A 141 -3.16 -32.10 -3.36
CA GLY A 141 -3.89 -32.08 -4.63
C GLY A 141 -3.07 -31.44 -5.73
N ASN A 142 -3.49 -31.68 -6.98
CA ASN A 142 -2.96 -31.04 -8.16
C ASN A 142 -4.01 -31.05 -9.28
N TYR A 143 -3.76 -30.28 -10.33
CA TYR A 143 -4.55 -30.31 -11.55
C TYR A 143 -3.65 -30.18 -12.78
N ASN A 144 -3.90 -31.04 -13.76
CA ASN A 144 -3.28 -31.01 -15.08
C ASN A 144 -4.25 -30.32 -16.05
N THR A 145 -3.84 -29.17 -16.57
CA THR A 145 -4.58 -28.43 -17.60
C THR A 145 -4.60 -29.21 -18.91
N PRO A 146 -5.67 -29.12 -19.72
CA PRO A 146 -5.75 -29.87 -20.98
C PRO A 146 -4.65 -29.55 -21.99
N SER A 147 -4.10 -28.33 -21.98
CA SER A 147 -3.07 -27.90 -22.92
C SER A 147 -1.64 -28.23 -22.45
N GLY A 148 -1.41 -28.45 -21.15
CA GLY A 148 -0.06 -28.57 -20.58
C GLY A 148 0.77 -27.29 -20.68
N ASN A 149 0.12 -26.13 -20.91
CA ASN A 149 0.80 -24.84 -20.88
C ASN A 149 1.17 -24.49 -19.44
N ASN A 150 2.40 -24.03 -19.19
CA ASN A 150 2.80 -23.58 -17.86
C ASN A 150 1.79 -22.61 -17.25
N ALA A 151 1.41 -22.83 -15.99
CA ALA A 151 0.63 -21.84 -15.26
C ALA A 151 1.52 -20.69 -14.84
N LEU A 152 1.03 -19.47 -15.02
CA LEU A 152 1.72 -18.22 -14.72
C LEU A 152 1.17 -17.54 -13.46
N SER A 153 -0.14 -17.61 -13.26
CA SER A 153 -0.85 -16.90 -12.21
C SER A 153 -1.85 -17.80 -11.51
N VAL A 154 -2.06 -17.55 -10.22
CA VAL A 154 -3.06 -18.25 -9.41
C VAL A 154 -3.70 -17.30 -8.41
N TYR A 155 -5.01 -17.38 -8.30
CA TYR A 155 -5.79 -16.70 -7.27
C TYR A 155 -6.75 -17.71 -6.64
N ALA A 156 -6.94 -17.68 -5.32
CA ALA A 156 -7.91 -18.54 -4.65
C ALA A 156 -8.85 -17.73 -3.77
N VAL A 157 -10.13 -18.11 -3.78
CA VAL A 157 -11.11 -17.59 -2.82
C VAL A 157 -12.13 -18.68 -2.52
N ALA A 158 -12.29 -18.97 -1.24
CA ALA A 158 -13.12 -20.05 -0.73
C ALA A 158 -12.70 -21.43 -1.29
N ASP A 159 -13.56 -22.08 -2.09
CA ASP A 159 -13.32 -23.37 -2.70
C ASP A 159 -12.99 -23.27 -4.21
N LYS A 160 -12.77 -22.05 -4.71
CA LYS A 160 -12.44 -21.79 -6.12
C LYS A 160 -10.99 -21.36 -6.27
N VAL A 161 -10.35 -21.92 -7.28
CA VAL A 161 -9.02 -21.53 -7.74
C VAL A 161 -9.13 -21.06 -9.19
N PHE A 162 -8.56 -19.89 -9.45
CA PHE A 162 -8.44 -19.27 -10.75
C PHE A 162 -7.00 -19.42 -11.21
N LEU A 163 -6.80 -20.03 -12.37
CA LEU A 163 -5.47 -20.35 -12.89
C LEU A 163 -5.30 -19.72 -14.27
N GLY A 164 -4.24 -18.94 -14.44
CA GLY A 164 -3.84 -18.36 -15.70
C GLY A 164 -2.63 -19.10 -16.27
N THR A 165 -2.60 -19.35 -17.58
CA THR A 165 -1.50 -20.07 -18.25
C THR A 165 -0.84 -19.25 -19.35
N GLN A 166 0.30 -19.74 -19.83
CA GLN A 166 0.89 -19.31 -21.09
C GLN A 166 -0.04 -19.62 -22.27
N ASN A 167 0.04 -18.81 -23.32
CA ASN A 167 -0.53 -19.12 -24.63
C ASN A 167 0.56 -19.64 -25.59
N TYR A 168 1.04 -20.86 -25.35
CA TYR A 168 2.06 -21.50 -26.20
C TYR A 168 1.47 -22.61 -27.07
N LEU A 169 0.71 -23.51 -26.46
CA LEU A 169 -0.05 -24.57 -27.10
C LEU A 169 -1.52 -24.18 -27.19
N ALA A 170 -2.24 -24.77 -28.16
CA ALA A 170 -3.67 -24.56 -28.32
C ALA A 170 -4.43 -24.97 -27.05
N GLY A 171 -5.34 -24.11 -26.60
CA GLY A 171 -6.13 -24.33 -25.39
C GLY A 171 -6.81 -23.05 -24.95
N ASN A 172 -7.39 -23.09 -23.76
CA ASN A 172 -7.81 -21.89 -23.06
C ASN A 172 -6.69 -21.50 -22.09
N GLU A 173 -6.60 -20.21 -21.74
CA GLU A 173 -5.56 -19.71 -20.83
C GLU A 173 -6.07 -19.36 -19.44
N PHE A 174 -7.38 -19.25 -19.26
CA PHE A 174 -7.98 -18.98 -17.96
C PHE A 174 -8.86 -20.13 -17.54
N TYR A 175 -8.66 -20.66 -16.33
CA TYR A 175 -9.40 -21.78 -15.77
C TYR A 175 -10.00 -21.41 -14.41
N ILE A 176 -11.20 -21.90 -14.15
CA ILE A 176 -11.84 -21.92 -12.83
C ILE A 176 -11.94 -23.38 -12.41
N LEU A 177 -11.38 -23.67 -11.25
CA LEU A 177 -11.31 -24.98 -10.64
C LEU A 177 -12.00 -24.95 -9.29
N HIS A 178 -12.66 -26.03 -8.92
CA HIS A 178 -13.08 -26.28 -7.54
C HIS A 178 -11.97 -27.08 -6.85
N ALA A 179 -11.44 -26.53 -5.76
CA ALA A 179 -10.36 -27.10 -5.00
C ALA A 179 -10.76 -27.16 -3.52
N SER A 180 -10.70 -28.36 -2.93
CA SER A 180 -10.98 -28.58 -1.51
C SER A 180 -9.84 -29.38 -0.91
N SER A 181 -9.49 -29.11 0.34
CA SER A 181 -8.48 -29.89 1.07
C SER A 181 -8.86 -31.36 1.29
N SER A 182 -10.12 -31.72 1.05
CA SER A 182 -10.68 -33.05 1.31
C SER A 182 -11.06 -33.84 0.06
N ALA A 183 -10.91 -33.27 -1.14
CA ALA A 183 -11.31 -33.89 -2.40
C ALA A 183 -10.36 -33.51 -3.55
N PRO A 184 -10.28 -34.34 -4.61
CA PRO A 184 -9.50 -33.99 -5.80
C PRO A 184 -9.98 -32.67 -6.42
N VAL A 185 -9.05 -31.94 -7.05
CA VAL A 185 -9.37 -30.72 -7.81
C VAL A 185 -10.24 -31.08 -9.01
N THR A 186 -11.31 -30.32 -9.24
CA THR A 186 -12.24 -30.53 -10.35
C THR A 186 -12.41 -29.28 -11.20
N PHE A 187 -12.50 -29.46 -12.51
CA PHE A 187 -12.75 -28.37 -13.46
C PHE A 187 -14.17 -27.82 -13.35
N LEU A 188 -14.30 -26.48 -13.31
CA LEU A 188 -15.60 -25.79 -13.36
C LEU A 188 -15.84 -25.08 -14.70
N GLY A 189 -14.80 -24.50 -15.29
CA GLY A 189 -14.88 -23.87 -16.60
C GLY A 189 -13.59 -23.18 -17.01
N SER A 190 -13.55 -22.67 -18.24
CA SER A 190 -12.39 -21.96 -18.78
C SER A 190 -12.79 -20.96 -19.86
N TYR A 191 -11.86 -20.06 -20.19
CA TYR A 191 -12.04 -19.00 -21.18
C TYR A 191 -10.79 -18.86 -22.05
N ASP A 192 -10.99 -18.80 -23.37
CA ASP A 192 -9.95 -18.52 -24.37
C ASP A 192 -9.64 -17.01 -24.34
N VAL A 193 -8.51 -16.66 -23.73
CA VAL A 193 -8.02 -15.27 -23.64
C VAL A 193 -7.28 -14.91 -24.93
N SER A 194 -6.78 -15.92 -25.65
CA SER A 194 -5.95 -15.80 -26.84
C SER A 194 -4.62 -15.07 -26.55
N SER A 195 -4.17 -15.10 -25.30
CA SER A 195 -2.91 -14.53 -24.81
C SER A 195 -2.57 -15.07 -23.42
N SER A 196 -1.29 -15.05 -23.06
CA SER A 196 -0.84 -15.45 -21.72
C SER A 196 -1.48 -14.59 -20.64
N VAL A 197 -1.88 -15.21 -19.53
CA VAL A 197 -2.47 -14.54 -18.36
C VAL A 197 -1.42 -14.42 -17.27
N ASN A 198 -0.76 -13.27 -17.20
CA ASN A 198 0.36 -13.03 -16.29
C ASN A 198 -0.06 -12.86 -14.84
N ASP A 199 -1.23 -12.26 -14.62
CA ASP A 199 -1.73 -11.98 -13.27
C ASP A 199 -3.26 -11.95 -13.23
N ILE A 200 -3.80 -12.28 -12.06
CA ILE A 200 -5.24 -12.46 -11.81
C ILE A 200 -5.57 -11.85 -10.45
N ASP A 201 -6.59 -10.98 -10.45
CA ASP A 201 -7.33 -10.64 -9.24
C ASP A 201 -8.82 -10.93 -9.42
N VAL A 202 -9.52 -11.21 -8.32
CA VAL A 202 -10.94 -11.59 -8.33
C VAL A 202 -11.69 -10.83 -7.26
N ASN A 203 -12.80 -10.20 -7.66
CA ASN A 203 -13.75 -9.61 -6.71
C ASN A 203 -15.20 -9.94 -7.11
N GLY A 204 -15.87 -10.68 -6.25
CA GLY A 204 -17.24 -11.14 -6.48
C GLY A 204 -17.37 -11.96 -7.76
N ASP A 205 -18.20 -11.49 -8.68
CA ASP A 205 -18.51 -12.16 -9.95
C ASP A 205 -17.54 -11.78 -11.10
N TYR A 206 -16.44 -11.11 -10.78
CA TYR A 206 -15.50 -10.58 -11.78
C TYR A 206 -14.08 -11.08 -11.54
N ALA A 207 -13.43 -11.51 -12.63
CA ALA A 207 -11.99 -11.72 -12.69
C ALA A 207 -11.35 -10.62 -13.54
N TYR A 208 -10.25 -10.07 -13.04
CA TYR A 208 -9.44 -9.05 -13.69
C TYR A 208 -8.11 -9.67 -14.08
N LEU A 209 -7.75 -9.58 -15.36
CA LEU A 209 -6.59 -10.27 -15.92
C LEU A 209 -5.59 -9.25 -16.47
N ALA A 210 -4.30 -9.46 -16.20
CA ALA A 210 -3.21 -8.86 -16.96
C ALA A 210 -2.71 -9.83 -18.03
N THR A 211 -2.52 -9.36 -19.27
CA THR A 211 -2.15 -10.19 -20.41
C THR A 211 -1.06 -9.59 -21.29
N LEU A 212 -0.41 -10.45 -22.06
CA LEU A 212 0.59 -10.06 -23.06
C LEU A 212 -0.01 -9.54 -24.38
N GLN A 213 -1.34 -9.35 -24.47
CA GLN A 213 -1.97 -8.92 -25.71
C GLN A 213 -1.92 -7.40 -25.84
N GLY A 214 -1.04 -6.87 -26.71
CA GLY A 214 -0.88 -5.42 -26.95
C GLY A 214 -2.03 -4.68 -27.65
N SER A 215 -3.25 -5.21 -27.61
CA SER A 215 -4.47 -4.43 -27.91
C SER A 215 -5.61 -4.65 -26.89
N ARG A 216 -5.36 -5.45 -25.85
CA ARG A 216 -6.31 -5.94 -24.83
C ARG A 216 -5.50 -6.32 -23.58
N GLU A 217 -4.63 -5.42 -23.14
CA GLU A 217 -3.63 -5.70 -22.11
C GLU A 217 -4.30 -6.18 -20.83
N PHE A 218 -5.46 -5.59 -20.48
CA PHE A 218 -6.27 -6.07 -19.38
C PHE A 218 -7.64 -6.58 -19.85
N LEU A 219 -8.17 -7.59 -19.16
CA LEU A 219 -9.52 -8.09 -19.39
C LEU A 219 -10.31 -8.12 -18.08
N ILE A 220 -11.59 -7.79 -18.19
CA ILE A 220 -12.59 -8.06 -17.16
C ILE A 220 -13.48 -9.17 -17.68
N LEU A 221 -13.48 -10.31 -16.98
CA LEU A 221 -14.35 -11.44 -17.25
C LEU A 221 -15.48 -11.49 -16.21
N ASN A 222 -16.70 -11.75 -16.67
CA ASN A 222 -17.79 -12.15 -15.78
C ASN A 222 -17.69 -13.66 -15.55
N ILE A 223 -17.51 -14.03 -14.28
CA ILE A 223 -17.30 -15.39 -13.77
C ILE A 223 -18.44 -15.87 -12.86
N SER A 224 -19.55 -15.14 -12.80
CA SER A 224 -20.75 -15.50 -12.00
C SER A 224 -21.24 -16.93 -12.27
N ASN A 225 -21.13 -17.38 -13.52
CA ASN A 225 -21.31 -18.77 -13.91
C ASN A 225 -19.98 -19.33 -14.46
N PRO A 226 -19.24 -20.14 -13.68
CA PRO A 226 -17.97 -20.70 -14.10
C PRO A 226 -18.05 -21.52 -15.40
N SER A 227 -19.17 -22.20 -15.67
CA SER A 227 -19.31 -22.98 -16.91
C SER A 227 -19.67 -22.13 -18.14
N ALA A 228 -19.89 -20.83 -17.97
CA ALA A 228 -20.30 -19.89 -19.01
C ALA A 228 -19.66 -18.51 -18.79
N ILE A 229 -18.33 -18.48 -18.70
CA ILE A 229 -17.55 -17.25 -18.55
C ILE A 229 -17.73 -16.36 -19.77
N THR A 230 -17.90 -15.05 -19.57
CA THR A 230 -18.08 -14.08 -20.67
C THR A 230 -17.15 -12.89 -20.52
N LEU A 231 -16.69 -12.33 -21.65
CA LEU A 231 -15.97 -11.06 -21.64
C LEU A 231 -16.91 -9.93 -21.24
N LYS A 232 -16.62 -9.26 -20.12
CA LYS A 232 -17.33 -8.05 -19.72
C LYS A 232 -16.75 -6.82 -20.43
N ALA A 233 -15.43 -6.66 -20.38
CA ALA A 233 -14.75 -5.55 -21.03
C ALA A 233 -13.28 -5.89 -21.35
N PRO A 234 -12.81 -5.61 -22.58
CA PRO A 234 -11.37 -5.48 -22.84
C PRO A 234 -10.90 -4.06 -22.48
N ILE A 235 -9.70 -3.94 -21.95
CA ILE A 235 -9.04 -2.65 -21.70
C ILE A 235 -7.83 -2.58 -22.62
N ASN A 236 -7.81 -1.54 -23.46
CA ASN A 236 -6.69 -1.22 -24.33
C ASN A 236 -6.10 0.11 -23.85
N VAL A 237 -4.85 0.09 -23.39
CA VAL A 237 -4.14 1.28 -22.94
C VAL A 237 -3.27 1.87 -24.05
N ALA A 238 -2.97 3.17 -23.94
CA ALA A 238 -2.11 3.82 -24.92
C ALA A 238 -0.66 3.34 -24.75
N GLY A 239 -0.07 2.85 -25.84
CA GLY A 239 1.26 2.23 -25.85
C GLY A 239 1.16 0.74 -26.16
N THR A 240 2.07 0.21 -27.00
CA THR A 240 2.08 -1.22 -27.34
C THR A 240 2.83 -1.99 -26.28
N THR A 241 2.19 -2.29 -25.16
CA THR A 241 2.89 -2.80 -23.97
C THR A 241 2.12 -3.94 -23.34
N GLU A 242 2.83 -4.97 -22.92
CA GLU A 242 2.28 -6.11 -22.20
C GLU A 242 1.89 -5.70 -20.77
N ALA A 243 0.76 -6.20 -20.24
CA ALA A 243 0.42 -6.04 -18.83
C ALA A 243 1.06 -7.15 -17.98
N ASN A 244 1.60 -6.75 -16.84
CA ASN A 244 2.32 -7.67 -15.95
C ASN A 244 1.60 -7.90 -14.63
N GLY A 245 0.98 -6.86 -14.05
CA GLY A 245 0.32 -6.95 -12.75
C GLY A 245 -1.04 -6.27 -12.76
N VAL A 246 -1.97 -6.81 -11.97
CA VAL A 246 -3.32 -6.28 -11.77
C VAL A 246 -3.71 -6.41 -10.30
N ALA A 247 -4.33 -5.36 -9.76
CA ALA A 247 -4.85 -5.39 -8.39
C ALA A 247 -6.22 -4.71 -8.32
N TYR A 248 -7.13 -5.29 -7.58
CA TYR A 248 -8.45 -4.73 -7.28
C TYR A 248 -8.53 -4.38 -5.81
N SER A 249 -8.76 -3.11 -5.51
CA SER A 249 -8.91 -2.64 -4.13
C SER A 249 -9.82 -1.43 -4.06
N ASN A 250 -10.62 -1.33 -2.99
CA ASN A 250 -11.46 -0.17 -2.69
C ASN A 250 -12.34 0.28 -3.88
N GLY A 251 -12.92 -0.69 -4.61
CA GLY A 251 -13.81 -0.44 -5.74
C GLY A 251 -13.10 -0.03 -7.05
N LYS A 252 -11.76 -0.03 -7.07
CA LYS A 252 -10.95 0.39 -8.20
C LYS A 252 -10.09 -0.76 -8.69
N LEU A 253 -9.84 -0.76 -9.99
CA LEU A 253 -8.90 -1.64 -10.66
C LEU A 253 -7.60 -0.87 -10.93
N TYR A 254 -6.48 -1.47 -10.60
CA TYR A 254 -5.14 -0.95 -10.81
C TYR A 254 -4.39 -1.91 -11.71
N GLY A 255 -3.57 -1.39 -12.62
CA GLY A 255 -2.79 -2.22 -13.51
C GLY A 255 -1.49 -1.56 -13.94
N VAL A 256 -0.48 -2.38 -14.16
CA VAL A 256 0.83 -1.95 -14.64
C VAL A 256 1.23 -2.66 -15.93
N THR A 257 1.91 -1.93 -16.80
CA THR A 257 2.45 -2.46 -18.06
C THR A 257 3.97 -2.37 -18.11
N ASN A 258 4.57 -3.20 -18.96
CA ASN A 258 6.00 -3.23 -19.27
C ASN A 258 6.44 -2.10 -20.21
N ASN A 259 5.79 -0.93 -20.13
CA ASN A 259 6.11 0.17 -21.01
C ASN A 259 7.55 0.64 -20.80
N ASN A 260 8.19 1.10 -21.88
CA ASN A 260 9.56 1.63 -21.87
C ASN A 260 9.66 3.01 -22.55
N GLY A 261 8.52 3.68 -22.74
CA GLY A 261 8.40 4.97 -23.42
C GLY A 261 7.59 5.96 -22.59
N SER A 262 7.37 7.16 -23.14
CA SER A 262 6.74 8.30 -22.46
C SER A 262 5.21 8.22 -22.35
N ASN A 263 4.61 7.03 -22.50
CA ASN A 263 3.19 6.84 -22.23
C ASN A 263 3.04 6.39 -20.77
N PRO A 264 1.90 6.64 -20.13
CA PRO A 264 1.64 6.06 -18.81
C PRO A 264 1.77 4.54 -18.84
N ASP A 265 2.17 3.98 -17.71
CA ASP A 265 2.45 2.56 -17.51
C ASP A 265 1.84 2.02 -16.21
N PHE A 266 1.21 2.91 -15.44
CA PHE A 266 0.32 2.63 -14.33
C PHE A 266 -1.02 3.31 -14.54
N PHE A 267 -2.09 2.57 -14.26
CA PHE A 267 -3.44 2.97 -14.61
C PHE A 267 -4.41 2.64 -13.48
N ILE A 268 -5.41 3.51 -13.31
CA ILE A 268 -6.48 3.36 -12.33
C ILE A 268 -7.81 3.43 -13.07
N TRP A 269 -8.66 2.43 -12.90
CA TRP A 269 -10.00 2.40 -13.45
C TRP A 269 -11.05 2.24 -12.37
N GLU A 270 -12.25 2.73 -12.70
CA GLU A 270 -13.47 2.42 -12.00
C GLU A 270 -14.32 1.50 -12.86
N PHE A 271 -14.89 0.48 -12.24
CA PHE A 271 -15.83 -0.43 -12.87
C PHE A 271 -16.80 -1.03 -11.85
N SER A 272 -18.09 -1.07 -12.19
CA SER A 272 -19.10 -1.85 -11.47
C SER A 272 -20.24 -2.27 -12.40
N ASP A 273 -21.22 -3.01 -11.88
CA ASP A 273 -22.43 -3.34 -12.64
C ASP A 273 -23.22 -2.10 -13.11
N THR A 274 -23.17 -1.03 -12.31
CA THR A 274 -23.90 0.22 -12.57
C THR A 274 -23.03 1.33 -13.13
N THR A 275 -21.71 1.19 -13.07
CA THR A 275 -20.74 2.18 -13.51
C THR A 275 -19.93 1.62 -14.68
N PRO A 276 -20.10 2.17 -15.90
CA PRO A 276 -19.29 1.77 -17.04
C PRO A 276 -17.80 1.91 -16.76
N LEU A 277 -17.00 1.02 -17.35
CA LEU A 277 -15.55 1.10 -17.25
C LEU A 277 -15.05 2.48 -17.68
N ARG A 278 -14.29 3.15 -16.82
CA ARG A 278 -13.61 4.41 -17.14
C ARG A 278 -12.27 4.50 -16.45
N ILE A 279 -11.32 5.16 -17.10
CA ILE A 279 -10.06 5.54 -16.49
C ILE A 279 -10.29 6.69 -15.51
N LEU A 280 -9.81 6.53 -14.28
CA LEU A 280 -9.79 7.59 -13.27
C LEU A 280 -8.50 8.41 -13.35
N GLY A 281 -7.37 7.74 -13.58
CA GLY A 281 -6.08 8.37 -13.77
C GLY A 281 -5.01 7.40 -14.24
N SER A 282 -3.83 7.93 -14.51
CA SER A 282 -2.68 7.18 -14.95
C SER A 282 -1.39 7.91 -14.60
N TYR A 283 -0.30 7.18 -14.45
CA TYR A 283 1.03 7.72 -14.19
C TYR A 283 2.07 7.04 -15.07
N ASP A 284 3.12 7.77 -15.44
CA ASP A 284 4.31 7.25 -16.14
C ASP A 284 5.40 7.07 -15.09
N ILE A 285 5.51 5.85 -14.56
CA ILE A 285 6.49 5.42 -13.56
C ILE A 285 7.86 5.29 -14.22
N GLY A 286 7.93 4.62 -15.38
CA GLY A 286 9.15 4.44 -16.15
C GLY A 286 9.20 3.12 -16.92
N THR A 287 10.24 2.32 -16.69
CA THR A 287 10.54 1.14 -17.51
C THR A 287 10.53 -0.15 -16.70
N GLN A 288 9.90 -1.18 -17.29
CA GLN A 288 9.91 -2.57 -16.82
C GLN A 288 9.19 -2.84 -15.49
N ASN A 289 7.95 -2.36 -15.34
CA ASN A 289 7.12 -2.69 -14.19
C ASN A 289 6.78 -4.19 -14.18
N SER A 290 7.01 -4.86 -13.07
CA SER A 290 6.82 -6.32 -12.92
C SER A 290 5.54 -6.70 -12.20
N ASP A 291 5.12 -5.93 -11.20
CA ASP A 291 4.00 -6.28 -10.34
C ASP A 291 3.39 -5.01 -9.70
N VAL A 292 2.16 -5.11 -9.21
CA VAL A 292 1.46 -4.04 -8.50
C VAL A 292 0.69 -4.59 -7.29
N TYR A 293 0.96 -4.03 -6.11
CA TYR A 293 0.30 -4.42 -4.86
C TYR A 293 -0.48 -3.25 -4.26
N ALA A 294 -1.73 -3.48 -3.85
CA ALA A 294 -2.57 -2.48 -3.22
C ALA A 294 -2.50 -2.56 -1.68
N TYR A 295 -2.25 -1.43 -1.02
CA TYR A 295 -2.34 -1.35 0.45
C TYR A 295 -2.79 0.06 0.88
N GLY A 296 -3.96 0.13 1.52
CA GLY A 296 -4.58 1.40 1.90
C GLY A 296 -4.86 2.30 0.69
N ASP A 297 -4.39 3.55 0.77
CA ASP A 297 -4.46 4.54 -0.31
C ASP A 297 -3.21 4.54 -1.21
N TYR A 298 -2.39 3.49 -1.15
CA TYR A 298 -1.15 3.38 -1.89
C TYR A 298 -1.12 2.16 -2.79
N MET A 299 -0.45 2.34 -3.92
CA MET A 299 -0.06 1.26 -4.83
C MET A 299 1.45 1.13 -4.82
N TYR A 300 1.91 -0.11 -4.80
CA TYR A 300 3.31 -0.46 -4.74
C TYR A 300 3.68 -1.16 -6.02
N VAL A 301 4.51 -0.53 -6.84
CA VAL A 301 4.89 -1.04 -8.16
C VAL A 301 6.36 -1.41 -8.16
N SER A 302 6.67 -2.66 -8.45
CA SER A 302 8.04 -3.13 -8.59
C SER A 302 8.52 -3.04 -10.04
N THR A 303 9.83 -2.92 -10.23
CA THR A 303 10.45 -3.01 -11.56
C THR A 303 11.51 -4.10 -11.65
N SER A 304 11.57 -4.75 -12.81
CA SER A 304 12.57 -5.76 -13.14
C SER A 304 13.80 -5.19 -13.85
N ASN A 305 13.97 -3.86 -13.85
CA ASN A 305 15.14 -3.22 -14.42
C ASN A 305 16.38 -3.43 -13.53
N SER A 306 17.58 -3.17 -14.07
CA SER A 306 18.83 -3.45 -13.37
C SER A 306 19.02 -2.68 -12.06
N ALA A 307 18.28 -1.58 -11.86
CA ALA A 307 18.28 -0.86 -10.59
C ALA A 307 17.33 -1.49 -9.55
N GLY A 308 16.24 -2.14 -10.01
CA GLY A 308 15.26 -2.81 -9.16
C GLY A 308 14.52 -1.82 -8.27
N ASN A 309 13.59 -1.05 -8.84
CA ASN A 309 12.87 -0.05 -8.09
C ASN A 309 11.59 -0.64 -7.49
N VAL A 310 11.25 -0.18 -6.29
CA VAL A 310 9.89 -0.27 -5.75
C VAL A 310 9.36 1.14 -5.58
N TYR A 311 8.30 1.46 -6.31
CA TYR A 311 7.61 2.74 -6.23
C TYR A 311 6.41 2.64 -5.32
N GLU A 312 6.30 3.55 -4.37
CA GLU A 312 5.06 3.80 -3.64
C GLU A 312 4.33 4.97 -4.29
N ILE A 313 3.09 4.74 -4.71
CA ILE A 313 2.27 5.67 -5.45
C ILE A 313 1.03 5.98 -4.63
N ASN A 314 0.84 7.25 -4.28
CA ASN A 314 -0.39 7.69 -3.64
C ASN A 314 -1.53 7.72 -4.66
N VAL A 315 -2.63 7.04 -4.32
CA VAL A 315 -3.85 6.95 -5.11
C VAL A 315 -5.11 7.37 -4.36
N ALA A 316 -4.96 8.12 -3.26
CA ALA A 316 -6.06 8.68 -2.49
C ALA A 316 -6.98 9.55 -3.37
N ASP A 317 -6.38 10.41 -4.21
CA ASP A 317 -7.05 11.01 -5.37
C ASP A 317 -6.64 10.23 -6.63
N PRO A 318 -7.51 9.35 -7.15
CA PRO A 318 -7.18 8.53 -8.31
C PRO A 318 -7.06 9.33 -9.60
N SER A 319 -7.48 10.60 -9.63
CA SER A 319 -7.32 11.48 -10.80
C SER A 319 -5.94 12.14 -10.91
N THR A 320 -5.19 12.14 -9.81
CA THR A 320 -3.84 12.69 -9.74
C THR A 320 -2.90 11.74 -8.98
N PRO A 321 -2.69 10.51 -9.49
CA PRO A 321 -1.73 9.59 -8.87
C PRO A 321 -0.33 10.22 -8.88
N ALA A 322 0.42 10.00 -7.81
CA ALA A 322 1.77 10.55 -7.69
C ALA A 322 2.68 9.57 -6.97
N VAL A 323 3.87 9.33 -7.55
CA VAL A 323 4.96 8.63 -6.85
C VAL A 323 5.33 9.45 -5.61
N ARG A 324 5.13 8.85 -4.44
CA ARG A 324 5.56 9.40 -3.15
C ARG A 324 7.02 9.03 -2.87
N LEU A 325 7.42 7.81 -3.20
CA LEU A 325 8.73 7.28 -2.91
C LEU A 325 9.19 6.25 -3.96
N ALA A 326 10.51 6.14 -4.13
CA ALA A 326 11.17 5.08 -4.89
C ALA A 326 12.31 4.47 -4.06
N TYR A 327 12.20 3.18 -3.75
CA TYR A 327 13.19 2.37 -3.05
C TYR A 327 14.04 1.58 -4.05
N LEU A 328 15.36 1.63 -3.91
CA LEU A 328 16.28 0.80 -4.70
C LEU A 328 16.55 -0.52 -3.98
N ALA A 329 15.99 -1.61 -4.51
CA ALA A 329 16.25 -2.96 -4.03
C ALA A 329 17.66 -3.46 -4.40
N GLY A 330 18.31 -2.84 -5.39
CA GLY A 330 19.68 -3.15 -5.81
C GLY A 330 19.81 -4.32 -6.79
N ALA A 331 18.70 -4.94 -7.16
CA ALA A 331 18.59 -5.98 -8.18
C ALA A 331 17.14 -6.04 -8.71
N PRO A 332 16.89 -6.55 -9.94
CA PRO A 332 15.55 -6.72 -10.49
C PRO A 332 14.57 -7.32 -9.48
N VAL A 333 13.43 -6.65 -9.28
CA VAL A 333 12.39 -7.08 -8.35
C VAL A 333 11.34 -7.90 -9.09
N ASN A 334 11.14 -9.14 -8.64
CA ASN A 334 10.22 -10.09 -9.29
C ASN A 334 8.86 -10.14 -8.60
N GLY A 335 8.76 -9.69 -7.35
CA GLY A 335 7.51 -9.69 -6.60
C GLY A 335 7.61 -8.79 -5.39
N ILE A 336 6.45 -8.23 -5.04
CA ILE A 336 6.30 -7.33 -3.90
C ILE A 336 5.00 -7.63 -3.14
N ALA A 337 5.07 -7.54 -1.82
CA ALA A 337 3.89 -7.53 -0.97
C ALA A 337 4.09 -6.56 0.18
N ILE A 338 3.00 -5.95 0.65
CA ILE A 338 3.03 -5.03 1.81
C ILE A 338 2.30 -5.67 2.98
N LYS A 339 2.95 -5.68 4.14
CA LYS A 339 2.37 -6.09 5.42
C LYS A 339 2.88 -5.16 6.51
N ASP A 340 1.95 -4.65 7.32
CA ASP A 340 2.24 -3.75 8.44
C ASP A 340 3.17 -2.60 8.02
N SER A 341 2.90 -2.02 6.83
CA SER A 341 3.64 -0.90 6.23
C SER A 341 5.10 -1.22 5.87
N LEU A 342 5.50 -2.49 5.91
CA LEU A 342 6.79 -2.99 5.44
C LEU A 342 6.65 -3.63 4.06
N ALA A 343 7.62 -3.37 3.20
CA ALA A 343 7.73 -4.08 1.94
C ALA A 343 8.47 -5.38 2.09
N HIS A 344 7.85 -6.41 1.55
CA HIS A 344 8.37 -7.74 1.38
C HIS A 344 8.72 -7.88 -0.09
N ILE A 345 9.98 -8.12 -0.39
CA ILE A 345 10.53 -8.00 -1.74
C ILE A 345 11.31 -9.27 -2.04
N ILE A 346 11.15 -9.78 -3.26
CA ILE A 346 12.01 -10.82 -3.81
C ILE A 346 12.77 -10.25 -5.01
N THR A 347 14.06 -10.56 -5.10
CA THR A 347 14.94 -10.02 -6.16
C THR A 347 15.77 -11.12 -6.81
N ASN A 348 16.32 -10.86 -7.99
CA ASN A 348 17.28 -11.78 -8.61
C ASN A 348 18.57 -12.01 -7.80
N ALA A 349 18.85 -11.18 -6.78
CA ALA A 349 20.07 -11.29 -5.97
C ALA A 349 19.84 -11.84 -4.56
N VAL A 350 18.60 -11.78 -4.05
CA VAL A 350 18.23 -12.15 -2.68
C VAL A 350 16.82 -12.74 -2.74
N GLU A 351 16.67 -13.98 -2.24
CA GLU A 351 15.40 -14.72 -2.28
C GLU A 351 14.29 -14.00 -1.54
N TYR A 352 14.62 -13.32 -0.43
CA TYR A 352 13.63 -12.63 0.36
C TYR A 352 14.22 -11.51 1.22
N GLN A 353 13.63 -10.32 1.19
CA GLN A 353 14.01 -9.21 2.05
C GLN A 353 12.80 -8.43 2.55
N ILE A 354 12.96 -7.83 3.72
CA ILE A 354 12.00 -6.92 4.32
C ILE A 354 12.64 -5.54 4.35
N ALA A 355 11.94 -4.52 3.85
CA ALA A 355 12.45 -3.16 3.76
C ALA A 355 11.39 -2.14 4.16
N PHE A 356 11.86 -1.03 4.73
CA PHE A 356 11.06 0.19 4.80
C PHE A 356 11.07 0.87 3.43
N LEU A 357 9.88 1.11 2.87
CA LEU A 357 9.72 1.97 1.69
C LEU A 357 9.73 3.41 2.16
N GLY A 358 10.93 3.86 2.46
CA GLY A 358 11.25 5.09 3.14
C GLY A 358 12.74 5.00 3.41
N SER A 359 13.53 5.98 2.96
CA SER A 359 14.93 5.93 3.35
C SER A 359 15.03 6.11 4.87
N ASN A 360 16.07 5.53 5.46
CA ASN A 360 16.54 5.91 6.80
C ASN A 360 17.06 7.38 6.83
N GLN A 361 16.52 8.27 6.00
CA GLN A 361 16.85 9.68 5.99
C GLN A 361 15.87 10.40 6.90
N GLU A 362 16.47 11.16 7.82
CA GLU A 362 15.90 12.27 8.59
C GLU A 362 14.38 12.40 8.53
N PRO A 363 13.66 12.08 9.61
CA PRO A 363 12.24 12.38 9.69
C PRO A 363 11.95 13.81 9.25
N MET A 364 10.86 13.94 8.50
CA MET A 364 10.48 15.22 7.91
C MET A 364 9.98 16.22 8.98
N LEU A 365 9.63 15.74 10.18
CA LEU A 365 9.40 16.60 11.33
C LEU A 365 10.74 17.15 11.84
N GLN A 366 10.78 18.46 11.97
CA GLN A 366 11.95 19.19 12.44
C GLN A 366 11.76 19.48 13.93
N ASP A 367 12.86 19.62 14.66
CA ASP A 367 12.84 20.33 15.93
C ASP A 367 12.50 21.80 15.62
N ILE A 368 11.23 22.15 15.81
CA ILE A 368 10.70 23.47 15.46
C ILE A 368 11.00 24.47 16.57
N ASN A 369 11.15 23.98 17.80
CA ASN A 369 11.32 24.79 18.98
C ASN A 369 12.81 25.03 19.35
N GLY A 370 13.73 24.26 18.77
CA GLY A 370 15.18 24.35 18.93
C GLY A 370 15.73 23.76 20.23
N ASP A 371 15.00 22.87 20.91
CA ASP A 371 15.40 22.26 22.18
C ASP A 371 16.31 21.02 22.02
N GLY A 372 16.57 20.62 20.77
CA GLY A 372 17.38 19.46 20.41
C GLY A 372 16.62 18.13 20.45
N LEU A 373 15.30 18.16 20.68
CA LEU A 373 14.41 17.02 20.62
C LEU A 373 13.40 17.21 19.49
N VAL A 374 13.02 16.10 18.84
CA VAL A 374 11.78 16.08 18.05
C VAL A 374 10.75 15.30 18.85
N THR A 375 9.77 16.01 19.39
CA THR A 375 8.77 15.44 20.29
C THR A 375 7.44 15.26 19.57
N ILE A 376 6.98 14.00 19.47
CA ILE A 376 5.61 13.68 19.05
C ILE A 376 4.76 13.40 20.28
N SER A 377 3.69 14.18 20.48
CA SER A 377 2.70 13.91 21.53
C SER A 377 1.46 13.22 20.97
N CYS A 378 1.16 12.06 21.54
CA CYS A 378 -0.02 11.26 21.21
C CYS A 378 -1.18 11.63 22.13
N LEU A 379 -2.28 12.08 21.54
CA LEU A 379 -3.51 12.46 22.25
C LEU A 379 -4.61 11.44 21.98
N GLY A 380 -5.66 11.49 22.79
CA GLY A 380 -6.85 10.67 22.61
C GLY A 380 -7.02 9.63 23.69
N ASP A 381 -7.64 8.54 23.29
CA ASP A 381 -7.94 7.41 24.13
C ASP A 381 -7.20 6.21 23.52
N SER A 382 -5.96 5.98 23.96
CA SER A 382 -4.93 5.26 23.19
C SER A 382 -5.26 3.81 22.76
N ASN A 383 -6.43 3.26 23.12
CA ASN A 383 -7.14 2.07 22.61
C ASN A 383 -8.07 1.47 23.72
N THR A 384 -9.18 2.12 24.00
CA THR A 384 -9.86 2.24 25.30
C THR A 384 -10.25 1.00 26.11
N GLY A 385 -9.39 0.66 27.09
CA GLY A 385 -9.77 0.22 28.46
C GLY A 385 -8.66 -0.48 29.27
N GLN A 386 -9.01 -0.97 30.48
CA GLN A 386 -8.06 -1.39 31.51
C GLN A 386 -7.34 -2.68 31.12
N ILE A 387 -6.22 -2.51 30.44
CA ILE A 387 -5.18 -3.53 30.30
C ILE A 387 -4.81 -4.01 31.72
N PRO A 388 -4.89 -5.32 32.03
CA PRO A 388 -4.45 -5.84 33.32
C PRO A 388 -3.01 -5.38 33.60
N ALA A 389 -2.73 -4.93 34.83
CA ALA A 389 -1.41 -4.38 35.22
C ALA A 389 -0.24 -5.38 35.05
N THR A 390 -0.51 -6.62 34.66
CA THR A 390 0.43 -7.72 34.45
C THR A 390 0.89 -7.88 32.99
N THR A 391 0.30 -7.19 32.01
CA THR A 391 0.74 -7.28 30.61
C THR A 391 1.71 -6.14 30.26
N THR A 392 2.90 -6.50 29.78
CA THR A 392 3.91 -5.59 29.22
C THR A 392 3.53 -5.12 27.82
N LEU A 393 2.32 -4.58 27.68
CA LEU A 393 1.83 -4.11 26.39
C LEU A 393 2.45 -2.76 26.04
N LYS A 394 3.03 -2.67 24.84
CA LYS A 394 3.53 -1.42 24.29
C LYS A 394 2.41 -0.73 23.51
N SER A 395 2.07 0.49 23.89
CA SER A 395 1.09 1.30 23.15
C SER A 395 1.63 1.66 21.76
N TRP A 396 0.75 1.94 20.80
CA TRP A 396 1.15 2.40 19.46
C TRP A 396 2.03 3.66 19.53
N CYS A 397 1.80 4.53 20.52
CA CYS A 397 2.62 5.72 20.76
C CYS A 397 4.02 5.37 21.28
N THR A 398 4.12 4.32 22.09
CA THR A 398 5.41 3.78 22.53
C THR A 398 6.16 3.21 21.34
N ILE A 399 5.49 2.41 20.51
CA ILE A 399 6.07 1.81 19.29
C ILE A 399 6.54 2.88 18.31
N LEU A 400 5.75 3.94 18.11
CA LEU A 400 6.14 5.11 17.33
C LEU A 400 7.49 5.71 17.79
N GLY A 401 7.75 5.69 19.10
CA GLY A 401 8.99 6.21 19.69
C GLY A 401 10.17 5.24 19.69
N GLU A 402 9.95 3.96 19.32
CA GLU A 402 11.02 2.95 19.28
C GLU A 402 11.86 3.03 18.00
N VAL A 403 11.45 3.84 17.02
CA VAL A 403 12.26 4.16 15.84
C VAL A 403 13.33 5.18 16.22
N THR A 404 14.44 4.69 16.77
CA THR A 404 15.63 5.51 17.04
C THR A 404 16.32 5.86 15.73
N VAL A 405 15.85 6.89 15.03
CA VAL A 405 16.66 7.54 14.01
C VAL A 405 17.53 8.56 14.74
N SER A 406 18.81 8.25 14.95
CA SER A 406 19.78 9.29 15.27
C SER A 406 19.89 10.17 14.05
N SER A 407 19.22 11.30 14.10
CA SER A 407 19.10 12.20 12.97
C SER A 407 19.93 13.46 13.25
N THR A 408 20.44 14.11 12.21
CA THR A 408 21.09 15.42 12.31
C THR A 408 20.17 16.53 12.86
N ASN A 409 18.86 16.27 12.99
CA ASN A 409 17.81 17.21 13.41
C ASN A 409 17.36 17.09 14.89
N GLY A 410 17.96 16.20 15.70
CA GLY A 410 17.65 16.09 17.13
C GLY A 410 17.38 14.66 17.60
N VAL A 411 17.16 14.48 18.92
CA VAL A 411 16.82 13.18 19.51
C VAL A 411 15.31 13.00 19.52
N TRP A 412 14.85 11.87 19.00
CA TRP A 412 13.43 11.55 18.88
C TRP A 412 12.83 11.07 20.19
N ARG A 413 11.62 11.55 20.48
CA ARG A 413 10.85 11.12 21.63
C ARG A 413 9.36 11.14 21.32
N THR A 414 8.64 10.15 21.82
CA THR A 414 7.19 10.20 21.93
C THR A 414 6.75 10.46 23.37
N THR A 415 5.66 11.21 23.53
CA THR A 415 4.94 11.33 24.81
C THR A 415 3.50 10.92 24.61
N SER A 416 2.98 10.07 25.48
CA SER A 416 1.55 9.76 25.49
C SER A 416 0.85 10.64 26.52
N ARG A 417 -0.08 11.47 26.05
CA ARG A 417 -1.05 12.20 26.89
C ARG A 417 -2.43 11.56 26.82
N ALA A 418 -2.52 10.42 26.14
CA ALA A 418 -3.75 9.68 26.01
C ALA A 418 -4.25 9.17 27.36
N ALA A 419 -5.56 9.15 27.54
CA ALA A 419 -6.19 8.71 28.77
C ALA A 419 -7.40 7.83 28.47
N ALA A 420 -7.61 6.80 29.30
CA ALA A 420 -8.76 5.92 29.15
C ALA A 420 -10.07 6.72 29.26
N GLY A 421 -10.93 6.60 28.25
CA GLY A 421 -12.22 7.28 28.18
C GLY A 421 -12.12 8.78 27.85
N ALA A 422 -10.99 9.25 27.31
CA ALA A 422 -10.84 10.63 26.88
C ALA A 422 -11.66 10.90 25.61
N ASP A 423 -12.73 11.68 25.75
CA ASP A 423 -13.50 12.17 24.62
C ASP A 423 -12.93 13.48 24.06
N LEU A 424 -13.02 13.68 22.74
CA LEU A 424 -12.47 14.86 22.06
C LEU A 424 -12.97 16.17 22.66
N MET A 425 -14.29 16.27 22.88
CA MET A 425 -14.95 17.53 23.24
C MET A 425 -14.57 18.00 24.65
N ARG A 426 -14.24 17.08 25.56
CA ARG A 426 -13.86 17.40 26.94
C ARG A 426 -12.36 17.44 27.17
N TYR A 427 -11.60 16.57 26.49
CA TYR A 427 -10.18 16.38 26.77
C TYR A 427 -9.26 16.90 25.67
N GLY A 428 -9.75 17.08 24.44
CA GLY A 428 -8.94 17.44 23.27
C GLY A 428 -8.04 18.65 23.50
N MET A 429 -8.62 19.80 23.82
CA MET A 429 -7.86 21.03 24.05
C MET A 429 -6.98 20.99 25.31
N THR A 430 -7.38 20.24 26.35
CA THR A 430 -6.58 20.11 27.58
C THR A 430 -5.35 19.22 27.37
N GLN A 431 -5.51 18.08 26.70
CA GLN A 431 -4.39 17.23 26.33
C GLN A 431 -3.46 17.95 25.33
N LEU A 432 -4.04 18.69 24.38
CA LEU A 432 -3.25 19.49 23.43
C LEU A 432 -2.44 20.59 24.14
N ALA A 433 -3.05 21.34 25.06
CA ALA A 433 -2.35 22.37 25.82
C ALA A 433 -1.15 21.77 26.58
N ALA A 434 -1.34 20.63 27.26
CA ALA A 434 -0.26 19.94 27.94
C ALA A 434 0.83 19.46 26.96
N ALA A 435 0.47 18.94 25.80
CA ALA A 435 1.45 18.54 24.78
C ALA A 435 2.29 19.72 24.27
N LEU A 436 1.67 20.86 23.99
CA LEU A 436 2.37 22.03 23.47
C LEU A 436 3.17 22.76 24.57
N GLU A 437 2.65 22.84 25.79
CA GLU A 437 3.26 23.62 26.87
C GLU A 437 4.26 22.81 27.69
N ASP A 438 3.95 21.57 28.03
CA ASP A 438 4.80 20.73 28.88
C ASP A 438 5.78 19.89 28.06
N ASP A 439 5.28 19.22 27.02
CA ASP A 439 6.10 18.32 26.19
C ASP A 439 6.89 19.07 25.13
N LYS A 440 6.52 20.32 24.83
CA LYS A 440 7.07 21.12 23.73
C LYS A 440 6.94 20.40 22.38
N ALA A 441 5.81 19.74 22.17
CA ALA A 441 5.60 18.89 21.00
C ALA A 441 5.82 19.63 19.66
N ASP A 442 6.62 19.01 18.78
CA ASP A 442 6.79 19.42 17.38
C ASP A 442 5.72 18.81 16.48
N ALA A 443 5.12 17.71 16.92
CA ALA A 443 3.97 17.12 16.26
C ALA A 443 2.97 16.51 17.24
N ILE A 444 1.71 16.49 16.81
CA ILE A 444 0.60 15.94 17.55
C ILE A 444 -0.02 14.82 16.72
N VAL A 445 -0.19 13.64 17.32
CA VAL A 445 -1.02 12.57 16.74
C VAL A 445 -2.31 12.46 17.55
N SER A 446 -3.40 12.93 16.97
CA SER A 446 -4.71 13.03 17.63
C SER A 446 -5.58 11.81 17.33
N ALA A 447 -5.59 10.87 18.26
CA ALA A 447 -6.32 9.61 18.18
C ALA A 447 -7.57 9.62 19.09
N PHE A 448 -8.42 10.64 18.98
CA PHE A 448 -9.78 10.60 19.53
C PHE A 448 -10.72 10.00 18.47
N GLY A 449 -11.68 9.15 18.83
CA GLY A 449 -12.69 8.70 17.84
C GLY A 449 -13.39 7.37 18.12
N GLY A 450 -12.74 6.41 18.80
CA GLY A 450 -13.33 5.08 19.01
C GLY A 450 -14.60 5.10 19.87
N TRP A 451 -14.55 5.75 21.02
CA TRP A 451 -15.69 5.88 21.94
C TRP A 451 -16.59 7.09 21.67
N ASP A 452 -16.07 8.14 21.04
CA ASP A 452 -16.81 9.37 20.73
C ASP A 452 -18.05 9.10 19.85
N MET A 453 -17.99 8.06 19.01
CA MET A 453 -19.08 7.65 18.14
C MET A 453 -20.26 7.01 18.88
N THR A 454 -20.04 6.45 20.08
CA THR A 454 -21.12 5.87 20.90
C THR A 454 -22.05 6.95 21.48
N PHE A 455 -21.53 8.17 21.66
CA PHE A 455 -22.27 9.33 22.17
C PHE A 455 -23.07 10.07 21.09
N LEU A 456 -22.92 9.71 19.81
CA LEU A 456 -23.68 10.26 18.69
C LEU A 456 -25.11 9.71 18.58
N THR A 457 -25.55 8.88 19.51
CA THR A 457 -26.97 8.54 19.61
C THR A 457 -27.79 9.78 19.93
N ALA A 458 -29.02 9.84 19.40
CA ALA A 458 -29.94 10.99 19.41
C ALA A 458 -30.41 11.48 20.81
N THR A 459 -29.68 11.15 21.88
CA THR A 459 -30.02 11.42 23.27
C THR A 459 -29.05 12.34 24.01
N SER A 460 -27.98 12.85 23.38
CA SER A 460 -27.17 13.91 24.03
C SER A 460 -27.98 15.21 24.08
N SER A 461 -28.57 15.48 25.25
CA SER A 461 -29.41 16.66 25.50
C SER A 461 -28.66 18.00 25.43
N SER A 462 -27.33 17.98 25.25
CA SER A 462 -26.48 19.17 25.17
C SER A 462 -26.19 19.66 23.73
N GLY A 463 -26.46 18.85 22.69
CA GLY A 463 -26.14 19.19 21.30
C GLY A 463 -24.64 19.36 21.01
N GLN A 464 -23.76 18.99 21.95
CA GLN A 464 -22.31 19.18 21.83
C GLN A 464 -21.66 18.15 20.90
N TYR A 465 -22.13 16.90 20.91
CA TYR A 465 -21.60 15.81 20.08
C TYR A 465 -22.37 15.75 18.76
N THR A 466 -22.15 16.73 17.89
CA THR A 466 -22.59 16.67 16.49
C THR A 466 -21.38 16.51 15.59
N TRP A 467 -21.54 15.91 14.42
CA TRP A 467 -20.44 15.81 13.45
C TRP A 467 -19.78 17.16 13.15
N SER A 468 -20.58 18.22 13.02
CA SER A 468 -20.06 19.56 12.80
C SER A 468 -19.20 20.04 13.97
N ASN A 469 -19.62 19.81 15.22
CA ASN A 469 -18.86 20.24 16.38
C ASN A 469 -17.57 19.45 16.54
N ILE A 470 -17.61 18.13 16.33
CA ILE A 470 -16.42 17.26 16.39
C ILE A 470 -15.39 17.73 15.35
N MET A 471 -15.80 17.92 14.09
CA MET A 471 -14.88 18.40 13.04
C MET A 471 -14.37 19.81 13.32
N ASN A 472 -15.20 20.70 13.86
CA ASN A 472 -14.78 22.05 14.26
C ASN A 472 -13.77 22.01 15.41
N GLU A 473 -13.90 21.08 16.36
CA GLU A 473 -12.96 20.94 17.47
C GLU A 473 -11.60 20.42 17.00
N TYR A 474 -11.55 19.43 16.08
CA TYR A 474 -10.28 19.05 15.46
C TYR A 474 -9.64 20.22 14.70
N LYS A 475 -10.40 21.01 13.94
CA LYS A 475 -9.86 22.20 13.26
C LYS A 475 -9.31 23.23 14.25
N ARG A 476 -10.00 23.42 15.38
CA ARG A 476 -9.54 24.30 16.45
C ARG A 476 -8.24 23.79 17.07
N MET A 477 -8.14 22.49 17.34
CA MET A 477 -6.92 21.84 17.83
C MET A 477 -5.77 21.98 16.83
N GLN A 478 -6.03 21.73 15.54
CA GLN A 478 -5.05 21.91 14.48
C GLN A 478 -4.54 23.37 14.43
N ALA A 479 -5.43 24.35 14.45
CA ALA A 479 -5.05 25.76 14.42
C ALA A 479 -4.23 26.17 15.66
N ALA A 480 -4.56 25.61 16.83
CA ALA A 480 -3.80 25.82 18.05
C ALA A 480 -2.39 25.20 17.96
N ALA A 481 -2.26 23.95 17.51
CA ALA A 481 -0.97 23.30 17.27
C ALA A 481 -0.10 24.09 16.29
N GLN A 482 -0.67 24.50 15.15
CA GLN A 482 0.02 25.29 14.13
C GLN A 482 0.49 26.66 14.65
N SER A 483 -0.21 27.27 15.61
CA SER A 483 0.23 28.52 16.23
C SER A 483 1.50 28.37 17.08
N TYR A 484 1.80 27.14 17.53
CA TYR A 484 3.04 26.77 18.20
C TYR A 484 4.09 26.21 17.22
N GLY A 485 3.77 26.21 15.91
CA GLY A 485 4.59 25.60 14.88
C GLY A 485 4.45 24.09 14.76
N ALA A 486 3.72 23.44 15.67
CA ALA A 486 3.58 21.99 15.70
C ALA A 486 2.70 21.46 14.55
N GLU A 487 3.10 20.33 13.97
CA GLU A 487 2.29 19.62 12.99
C GLU A 487 1.16 18.84 13.68
N PHE A 488 0.00 18.72 13.06
CA PHE A 488 -1.18 18.11 13.69
C PHE A 488 -1.79 17.07 12.76
N PHE A 489 -1.70 15.81 13.20
CA PHE A 489 -2.25 14.64 12.53
C PHE A 489 -3.54 14.19 13.22
N VAL A 490 -4.51 13.75 12.42
CA VAL A 490 -5.72 13.07 12.89
C VAL A 490 -5.67 11.61 12.46
N VAL A 491 -6.35 10.72 13.20
CA VAL A 491 -6.30 9.27 12.96
C VAL A 491 -7.64 8.76 12.44
N LEU A 492 -7.62 7.89 11.43
CA LEU A 492 -8.75 7.01 11.10
C LEU A 492 -8.73 5.82 12.06
N HIS A 493 -9.81 5.65 12.81
CA HIS A 493 -9.83 4.73 13.94
C HIS A 493 -10.19 3.31 13.55
N THR A 494 -9.68 2.38 14.34
CA THR A 494 -9.99 0.96 14.23
C THR A 494 -11.47 0.70 14.52
N ALA A 495 -12.10 -0.25 13.82
CA ALA A 495 -13.54 -0.47 13.98
C ALA A 495 -13.91 -1.04 15.36
N VAL A 496 -15.12 -0.70 15.84
CA VAL A 496 -15.77 -1.35 16.98
C VAL A 496 -16.51 -2.58 16.47
N THR A 497 -16.04 -3.78 16.80
CA THR A 497 -16.67 -5.03 16.32
C THR A 497 -17.98 -5.30 17.07
N THR A 498 -18.97 -5.86 16.38
CA THR A 498 -20.17 -6.43 17.02
C THR A 498 -19.96 -7.93 17.22
N GLN A 499 -20.58 -8.51 18.26
CA GLN A 499 -20.23 -9.79 18.88
C GLN A 499 -20.19 -11.05 17.96
N ASP A 500 -20.62 -10.99 16.69
CA ASP A 500 -21.07 -12.18 15.96
C ASP A 500 -20.52 -12.39 14.53
N SER A 501 -19.43 -11.75 14.09
CA SER A 501 -18.87 -12.08 12.76
C SER A 501 -17.35 -12.04 12.67
N PHE A 502 -16.78 -13.07 12.04
CA PHE A 502 -15.39 -13.14 11.56
C PHE A 502 -15.05 -12.05 10.50
N SER A 503 -15.99 -11.15 10.19
CA SER A 503 -15.79 -9.93 9.42
C SER A 503 -15.90 -8.71 10.34
N ILE A 504 -14.83 -7.90 10.37
CA ILE A 504 -14.88 -6.57 10.98
C ILE A 504 -15.69 -5.67 10.04
N GLN A 505 -16.96 -5.45 10.35
CA GLN A 505 -17.78 -4.45 9.69
C GLN A 505 -17.65 -3.13 10.47
N LEU A 506 -17.20 -2.06 9.81
CA LEU A 506 -17.36 -0.71 10.34
C LEU A 506 -18.85 -0.47 10.58
N ASN A 507 -19.23 -0.03 11.77
CA ASN A 507 -20.58 0.51 11.91
C ASN A 507 -20.68 1.80 11.05
N ASN A 508 -21.89 2.12 10.60
CA ASN A 508 -22.10 3.27 9.70
C ASN A 508 -21.56 4.60 10.27
N ASN A 509 -21.49 4.75 11.60
CA ASN A 509 -20.96 5.96 12.23
C ASN A 509 -19.43 6.05 12.10
N THR A 510 -18.70 4.94 12.20
CA THR A 510 -17.24 4.92 12.00
C THR A 510 -16.86 5.23 10.56
N LEU A 511 -17.59 4.65 9.61
CA LEU A 511 -17.40 4.98 8.20
C LEU A 511 -17.73 6.45 7.90
N ASP A 512 -18.84 6.99 8.44
CA ASP A 512 -19.18 8.42 8.28
C ASP A 512 -18.13 9.33 8.94
N PHE A 513 -17.60 8.94 10.11
CA PHE A 513 -16.51 9.67 10.76
C PHE A 513 -15.24 9.70 9.90
N HIS A 514 -14.80 8.56 9.37
CA HIS A 514 -13.63 8.48 8.50
C HIS A 514 -13.80 9.34 7.24
N ASN A 515 -14.96 9.22 6.58
CA ASN A 515 -15.28 10.01 5.40
C ASN A 515 -15.25 11.51 5.70
N ARG A 516 -15.71 11.93 6.88
CA ARG A 516 -15.67 13.33 7.32
C ARG A 516 -14.25 13.80 7.61
N LEU A 517 -13.43 13.00 8.28
CA LEU A 517 -12.02 13.34 8.49
C LEU A 517 -11.29 13.53 7.15
N LEU A 518 -11.46 12.58 6.23
CA LEU A 518 -10.87 12.63 4.89
C LEU A 518 -11.39 13.81 4.05
N HIS A 519 -12.63 14.26 4.26
CA HIS A 519 -13.15 15.49 3.65
C HIS A 519 -12.66 16.77 4.32
N THR A 520 -12.32 16.70 5.61
CA THR A 520 -12.04 17.87 6.45
C THR A 520 -10.56 18.23 6.45
N PHE A 521 -9.70 17.21 6.46
CA PHE A 521 -8.25 17.34 6.55
C PHE A 521 -7.61 16.88 5.24
N PRO A 522 -6.53 17.54 4.78
CA PRO A 522 -5.70 17.00 3.72
C PRO A 522 -5.24 15.59 4.11
N ARG A 523 -5.22 14.64 3.16
CA ARG A 523 -4.78 13.25 3.41
C ARG A 523 -3.39 13.16 4.06
N ALA A 524 -2.54 14.14 3.76
CA ALA A 524 -1.21 14.33 4.36
C ALA A 524 -1.18 14.44 5.89
N LEU A 525 -2.30 14.82 6.49
CA LEU A 525 -2.45 15.02 7.94
C LEU A 525 -3.35 13.95 8.55
N VAL A 526 -3.68 12.89 7.81
CA VAL A 526 -4.53 11.79 8.26
C VAL A 526 -3.69 10.52 8.31
N ILE A 527 -3.68 9.84 9.46
CA ILE A 527 -2.98 8.57 9.66
C ILE A 527 -4.02 7.46 9.69
N ASP A 528 -3.85 6.43 8.88
CA ASP A 528 -4.86 5.38 8.71
C ASP A 528 -4.64 4.19 9.66
N PHE A 529 -5.05 4.28 10.93
CA PHE A 529 -4.98 3.09 11.81
C PHE A 529 -6.00 2.01 11.43
N PHE A 530 -6.97 2.31 10.57
CA PHE A 530 -8.06 1.39 10.25
C PHE A 530 -7.62 0.28 9.29
N SER A 531 -7.10 0.64 8.11
CA SER A 531 -6.70 -0.32 7.07
C SER A 531 -5.72 -1.42 7.51
N PRO A 532 -4.71 -1.16 8.37
CA PRO A 532 -3.82 -2.21 8.86
C PRO A 532 -4.45 -3.12 9.92
N VAL A 533 -5.45 -2.65 10.67
CA VAL A 533 -6.03 -3.32 11.86
C VAL A 533 -7.43 -3.89 11.57
N VAL A 534 -7.49 -4.75 10.56
CA VAL A 534 -8.75 -5.31 10.03
C VAL A 534 -9.08 -6.72 10.51
N ARG A 535 -8.29 -7.31 11.42
CA ARG A 535 -8.41 -8.73 11.78
C ARG A 535 -8.85 -8.88 13.24
N PRO A 536 -9.76 -9.82 13.57
CA PRO A 536 -10.17 -10.04 14.96
C PRO A 536 -8.98 -10.29 15.90
N ASP A 537 -7.94 -10.95 15.41
CA ASP A 537 -6.69 -11.23 16.14
C ASP A 537 -5.82 -10.01 16.41
N ASP A 538 -6.20 -8.81 15.94
CA ASP A 538 -5.52 -7.55 16.27
C ASP A 538 -6.09 -6.92 17.55
N TYR A 539 -7.15 -7.49 18.12
CA TYR A 539 -7.84 -6.99 19.30
C TYR A 539 -7.80 -8.01 20.46
N PHE A 540 -7.82 -7.53 21.70
CA PHE A 540 -8.05 -8.38 22.88
C PHE A 540 -9.53 -8.71 23.08
N ASP A 541 -10.36 -7.74 22.75
CA ASP A 541 -11.80 -7.84 22.78
C ASP A 541 -12.37 -7.12 21.55
N HIS A 542 -13.62 -6.69 21.59
CA HIS A 542 -14.27 -6.09 20.45
C HIS A 542 -13.87 -4.65 20.13
N VAL A 543 -13.05 -4.02 20.99
CA VAL A 543 -12.76 -2.57 20.98
C VAL A 543 -11.27 -2.28 21.17
N HIS A 544 -10.58 -3.07 21.99
CA HIS A 544 -9.23 -2.78 22.45
C HIS A 544 -8.20 -3.53 21.63
N LEU A 545 -7.21 -2.79 21.12
CA LEU A 545 -6.08 -3.39 20.42
C LEU A 545 -5.25 -4.27 21.36
N ASN A 546 -4.86 -5.44 20.85
CA ASN A 546 -3.79 -6.21 21.47
C ASN A 546 -2.41 -5.76 20.96
N GLN A 547 -1.35 -6.50 21.32
CA GLN A 547 0.00 -6.13 20.90
C GLN A 547 0.15 -6.10 19.37
N SER A 548 -0.51 -7.00 18.63
CA SER A 548 -0.54 -7.00 17.16
C SER A 548 -1.17 -5.71 16.63
N GLY A 549 -2.38 -5.36 17.11
CA GLY A 549 -3.07 -4.14 16.70
C GLY A 549 -2.28 -2.87 17.02
N HIS A 550 -1.62 -2.81 18.18
CA HIS A 550 -0.74 -1.70 18.53
C HIS A 550 0.52 -1.63 17.67
N ASN A 551 1.14 -2.77 17.36
CA ASN A 551 2.28 -2.83 16.45
C ASN A 551 1.89 -2.23 15.10
N LYS A 552 0.78 -2.68 14.53
CA LYS A 552 0.23 -2.18 13.27
C LYS A 552 -0.06 -0.69 13.27
N ALA A 553 -0.82 -0.21 14.25
CA ALA A 553 -1.11 1.22 14.38
C ALA A 553 0.16 2.05 14.60
N GLY A 554 1.11 1.54 15.40
CA GLY A 554 2.40 2.19 15.63
C GLY A 554 3.26 2.26 14.36
N GLN A 555 3.34 1.17 13.59
CA GLN A 555 4.05 1.14 12.30
C GLN A 555 3.41 2.08 11.29
N GLU A 556 2.08 2.15 11.24
CA GLU A 556 1.40 3.09 10.35
C GLU A 556 1.62 4.54 10.80
N ALA A 557 1.62 4.81 12.11
CA ALA A 557 2.01 6.13 12.62
C ALA A 557 3.43 6.48 12.19
N ILE A 558 4.39 5.55 12.31
CA ILE A 558 5.76 5.74 11.85
C ILE A 558 5.75 6.08 10.35
N HIS A 559 5.08 5.26 9.55
CA HIS A 559 5.04 5.40 8.11
C HIS A 559 4.47 6.75 7.67
N GLU A 560 3.37 7.20 8.28
CA GLU A 560 2.69 8.45 7.90
C GLU A 560 3.36 9.70 8.53
N THR A 561 3.87 9.66 9.78
CA THR A 561 4.51 10.85 10.38
C THR A 561 5.94 11.08 9.91
N TYR A 562 6.69 10.02 9.59
CA TYR A 562 8.09 10.15 9.17
C TYR A 562 8.21 10.52 7.68
N ASN A 563 7.27 10.09 6.83
CA ASN A 563 7.40 10.18 5.37
C ASN A 563 6.47 11.21 4.69
N TYR A 564 5.67 12.02 5.40
CA TYR A 564 4.70 12.94 4.74
C TYR A 564 5.01 14.45 4.79
N SER A 565 5.83 14.99 5.70
CA SER A 565 5.82 16.45 5.94
C SER A 565 6.61 17.38 4.99
N SER A 566 7.16 16.91 3.85
CA SER A 566 7.76 17.84 2.85
C SER A 566 6.85 18.24 1.67
N ILE A 567 5.82 17.46 1.33
CA ILE A 567 4.98 17.79 0.17
C ILE A 567 4.04 18.96 0.49
N ALA A 568 3.47 19.00 1.69
CA ALA A 568 2.55 20.07 2.11
C ALA A 568 3.25 21.41 2.41
N LYS A 569 4.50 21.40 2.92
CA LYS A 569 5.24 22.63 3.23
C LYS A 569 5.66 23.44 2.00
N ARG A 570 5.67 22.83 0.80
CA ARG A 570 6.03 23.53 -0.46
C ARG A 570 4.84 24.07 -1.25
N LEU A 571 3.61 23.67 -0.94
CA LEU A 571 2.41 24.14 -1.64
C LEU A 571 1.63 25.23 -0.89
N ILE A 572 1.97 25.49 0.38
CA ILE A 572 1.25 26.42 1.27
C ILE A 572 2.05 27.71 1.58
N ARG A 573 3.25 27.91 0.99
CA ARG A 573 3.99 29.18 1.09
C ARG A 573 3.94 30.02 -0.18
#